data_AF-A0A1I6RQF0-F1
#
_entry.id   AF-A0A1I6RQF0-F1
#
_cell.length_a   1.000
_cell.length_b   1.000
_cell.length_c   1.000
_cell.angle_alpha   90.00
_cell.angle_beta   90.00
_cell.angle_gamma   90.00
#
_symmetry.space_group_name_H-M   'P 1'
#
loop_
_entity.id
_entity.type
_entity.pdbx_description
1 polymer ?
#
loop_
_entity_poly.entity_id
_entity_poly.type
_entity_poly.pdbx_seq_one_letter_code
_entity_poly.pdbx_strand_id
1 'polypeptide(L)' 'MEPDGRIRQKSSFSGNGPDNNECLEITAGPDGLGLRETAEPDRVLTTGTAALAGLLRAVKAGRLPP' A
#
# COMPACT_ATOMS: atom_id res chain seq x y z
N MET A 1 -4.48 -11.06 12.92
CA MET A 1 -3.14 -11.51 12.50
C MET A 1 -3.36 -12.27 11.22
N GLU A 2 -2.81 -11.79 10.11
CA GLU A 2 -2.96 -12.44 8.81
C GLU A 2 -2.27 -13.81 8.83
N PRO A 3 -2.68 -14.76 7.97
CA PRO A 3 -2.15 -16.14 7.99
C PRO A 3 -0.63 -16.21 7.74
N ASP A 4 -0.01 -15.15 7.22
CA ASP A 4 1.43 -15.03 7.00
C ASP A 4 2.22 -14.44 8.18
N GLY A 5 1.54 -14.11 9.29
CA GLY A 5 2.16 -13.60 10.52
C GLY A 5 2.67 -12.16 10.44
N ARG A 6 2.39 -11.43 9.36
CA ARG A 6 2.87 -10.05 9.19
C ARG A 6 1.86 -9.03 9.70
N ILE A 7 2.37 -7.90 10.20
CA ILE A 7 1.55 -6.75 10.59
C ILE A 7 1.35 -5.86 9.36
N ARG A 8 0.08 -5.63 9.00
CA ARG A 8 -0.31 -4.75 7.90
C ARG A 8 -0.80 -3.41 8.45
N GLN A 9 -0.37 -2.32 7.82
CA GLN A 9 -0.89 -1.00 8.08
C GLN A 9 -1.87 -0.61 6.96
N LYS A 10 -3.14 -0.36 7.33
CA LYS A 10 -4.13 0.25 6.45
C LYS A 10 -3.95 1.77 6.39
N SER A 11 -4.24 2.35 5.22
CA SER A 11 -4.27 3.80 5.04
C SER A 11 -5.32 4.48 5.94
N SER A 12 -5.07 5.73 6.33
CA SER A 12 -6.07 6.55 7.05
C SER A 12 -7.23 7.02 6.17
N PHE A 13 -7.11 6.88 4.85
CA PHE A 13 -8.19 7.15 3.89
C PHE A 13 -9.10 5.95 3.65
N SER A 14 -8.78 4.80 4.25
CA SER A 14 -9.64 3.63 4.28
C SER A 14 -10.90 3.92 5.10
N GLY A 15 -12.08 3.85 4.49
CA GLY A 15 -13.35 4.15 5.15
C GLY A 15 -14.42 3.06 4.95
N ASN A 16 -15.63 3.31 5.44
CA ASN A 16 -16.78 2.39 5.39
C ASN A 16 -17.94 2.91 4.51
N GLY A 17 -17.62 3.59 3.41
CA GLY A 17 -18.55 4.18 2.46
C GLY A 17 -18.49 3.49 1.07
N PRO A 18 -19.49 3.71 0.22
CA PRO A 18 -19.57 3.06 -1.09
C PRO A 18 -18.39 3.43 -2.03
N ASP A 19 -17.80 4.62 -1.87
CA ASP A 19 -16.74 5.13 -2.73
C ASP A 19 -15.32 4.98 -2.14
N ASN A 20 -15.14 4.30 -1.00
CA ASN A 20 -13.84 4.21 -0.29
C ASN A 20 -13.35 2.77 -0.07
N ASN A 21 -13.71 1.89 -1.00
CA ASN A 21 -13.45 0.45 -0.89
C ASN A 21 -12.05 0.02 -1.40
N GLU A 22 -11.29 0.92 -2.02
CA GLU A 22 -9.95 0.66 -2.56
C GLU A 22 -8.86 1.03 -1.53
N CYS A 23 -8.82 0.23 -0.46
CA CYS A 23 -7.87 0.44 0.62
C CYS A 23 -6.50 -0.16 0.26
N LEU A 24 -5.45 0.66 0.28
CA LEU A 24 -4.07 0.17 0.19
C LEU A 24 -3.55 -0.28 1.56
N GLU A 25 -2.86 -1.41 1.56
CA GLU A 25 -2.18 -2.00 2.71
C GLU A 25 -0.68 -2.12 2.44
N ILE A 26 0.13 -1.81 3.46
CA ILE A 26 1.59 -1.91 3.41
C ILE A 26 2.06 -2.88 4.48
N THR A 27 2.99 -3.76 4.09
CA THR A 27 3.62 -4.74 4.96
C THR A 27 5.13 -4.66 4.85
N ALA A 28 5.85 -4.66 5.98
CA ALA A 28 7.31 -4.76 5.98
C ALA A 28 7.75 -6.23 6.05
N GLY A 29 8.83 -6.57 5.34
CA GLY A 29 9.46 -7.89 5.37
C GLY A 29 10.98 -7.81 5.11
N PRO A 30 11.67 -8.96 5.16
CA PRO A 30 13.12 -9.03 4.95
C PRO A 30 13.54 -8.47 3.57
N ASP A 31 12.69 -8.70 2.57
CA ASP A 31 12.96 -8.35 1.17
C ASP A 31 12.41 -6.97 0.77
N GLY A 32 11.92 -6.18 1.74
CA GLY A 32 11.37 -4.84 1.51
C GLY A 32 9.91 -4.70 1.91
N LEU A 33 9.16 -3.92 1.12
CA LEU A 33 7.76 -3.60 1.37
C LEU A 33 6.86 -4.39 0.42
N GLY A 34 5.81 -4.99 0.96
CA GLY A 34 4.68 -5.53 0.21
C GLY A 34 3.53 -4.54 0.21
N LEU A 35 3.02 -4.21 -0.97
CA LEU A 35 1.84 -3.38 -1.19
C LEU A 35 0.75 -4.23 -1.82
N ARG A 36 -0.47 -4.12 -1.31
CA ARG A 36 -1.64 -4.73 -1.94
C ARG A 36 -2.87 -3.86 -1.72
N GLU A 37 -3.89 -4.10 -2.52
CA GLU A 37 -5.22 -3.59 -2.26
C GLU A 37 -6.00 -4.58 -1.40
N THR A 38 -6.87 -4.06 -0.53
CA THR A 38 -7.78 -4.90 0.26
C THR A 38 -8.74 -5.67 -0.65
N ALA A 39 -9.16 -5.09 -1.78
CA ALA A 39 -10.05 -5.71 -2.78
C ALA A 39 -9.39 -6.83 -3.59
N GLU A 40 -8.06 -6.77 -3.79
CA GLU A 40 -7.27 -7.77 -4.51
C GLU A 40 -6.20 -8.38 -3.58
N PRO A 41 -6.59 -9.21 -2.59
CA PRO A 41 -5.68 -9.66 -1.54
C PRO A 41 -4.49 -10.49 -2.04
N ASP A 42 -4.68 -11.17 -3.16
CA ASP A 42 -3.67 -12.06 -3.74
C ASP A 42 -2.67 -11.33 -4.65
N ARG A 43 -2.92 -10.04 -4.95
CA ARG A 43 -2.01 -9.21 -5.77
C ARG A 43 -1.12 -8.37 -4.87
N VAL A 44 0.08 -8.87 -4.63
CA VAL A 44 1.10 -8.18 -3.84
C VAL A 44 2.21 -7.67 -4.74
N LEU A 45 2.42 -6.35 -4.75
CA LEU A 45 3.58 -5.69 -5.36
C LEU A 45 4.69 -5.58 -4.32
N THR A 46 5.92 -5.92 -4.69
CA THR A 46 7.10 -5.77 -3.83
C THR A 46 7.94 -4.58 -4.28
N THR A 47 8.42 -3.79 -3.32
CA THR A 47 9.28 -2.63 -3.61
C THR A 47 10.17 -2.29 -2.42
N GLY A 48 11.19 -1.47 -2.65
CA GLY A 48 12.04 -0.95 -1.58
C GLY A 48 11.46 0.30 -0.90
N THR A 49 11.81 0.53 0.36
CA THR A 49 11.38 1.72 1.12
C THR A 49 11.74 3.03 0.42
N ALA A 50 12.92 3.11 -0.19
CA ALA A 50 13.37 4.31 -0.92
C ALA A 50 12.52 4.58 -2.17
N ALA A 51 12.14 3.52 -2.90
CA ALA A 51 11.31 3.64 -4.09
C ALA A 51 9.90 4.11 -3.74
N LEU A 52 9.27 3.51 -2.71
CA LEU A 52 7.96 3.94 -2.23
C LEU A 52 7.99 5.38 -1.71
N ALA A 53 9.02 5.76 -0.95
CA ALA A 53 9.18 7.14 -0.48
C ALA A 53 9.33 8.14 -1.65
N GLY A 54 10.05 7.77 -2.71
CA GLY A 54 10.16 8.57 -3.93
C GLY A 54 8.81 8.75 -4.62
N LEU A 55 8.06 7.66 -4.80
CA LEU A 55 6.71 7.69 -5.39
C LEU A 55 5.79 8.60 -4.60
N LEU A 56 5.71 8.43 -3.26
CA LEU A 56 4.84 9.26 -2.41
C LEU A 56 5.17 10.75 -2.50
N ARG A 57 6.46 11.11 -2.60
CA ARG A 57 6.87 12.51 -2.80
C ARG A 57 6.44 13.03 -4.17
N ALA A 58 6.57 12.23 -5.22
CA ALA A 58 6.14 12.61 -6.57
C ALA A 58 4.62 12.81 -6.66
N VAL A 59 3.83 11.89 -6.09
CA VAL A 59 2.36 12.00 -5.96
C VAL A 59 1.99 13.30 -5.25
N LYS A 60 2.55 13.55 -4.06
CA LYS A 60 2.26 14.75 -3.27
C LYS A 60 2.64 16.05 -3.97
N ALA A 61 3.64 16.00 -4.84
CA ALA A 61 4.08 17.14 -5.64
C ALA A 61 3.29 17.30 -6.95
N GLY A 62 2.34 16.42 -7.27
CA GLY A 62 1.61 16.44 -8.55
C GLY A 62 2.51 16.17 -9.76
N ARG A 63 3.58 15.38 -9.60
CA ARG A 63 4.61 15.14 -10.63
C ARG A 63 4.49 13.78 -11.34
N LEU A 64 3.39 13.06 -11.10
CA LEU A 64 3.12 11.87 -11.88
C LEU A 64 2.50 12.26 -13.23
N PRO A 65 2.90 11.60 -14.32
CA PRO A 65 2.20 11.75 -15.59
C PRO A 65 0.73 11.33 -15.42
N PRO A 66 -0.18 11.92 -16.21
CA PRO A 66 -1.58 11.49 -16.25
C PRO A 66 -1.73 10.05 -16.75
#